data_AF-A0AAJ6ELA2-F1
#
_entry.id   AF-A0AAJ6ELA2-F1
#
_cell.length_a   1.000
_cell.length_b   1.000
_cell.length_c   1.000
_cell.angle_alpha   90.00
_cell.angle_beta   90.00
_cell.angle_gamma   90.00
#
_symmetry.space_group_name_H-M   'P 1'
#
loop_
_entity.id
_entity.type
_entity.pdbx_description
1 polymer ?
#
loop_
_entity_poly.entity_id
_entity_poly.type
_entity_poly.pdbx_seq_one_letter_code
_entity_poly.pdbx_strand_id
1 'polypeptide(L)'
;MLDTRPGENGTKLVNLAQFDRAVGDVGDAIKEGAAEARAEIEGAEAPASPALRDHQARAAQYTADLKFLDLEERLGRLVPVSEVKSAGAKLGEIVVRVIERLPTFAEAVSAAAIKDGAQGARGTLKEIARQLRTEIAEAMGVIVAEAEPSSIEPNRD
;
A
#
# COMPACT_ATOMS: atom_id res chain seq x y z
N MET A 1 -27.67 -5.48 42.05
CA MET A 1 -28.15 -6.55 42.94
C MET A 1 -27.88 -7.87 42.23
N LEU A 2 -27.09 -8.77 42.82
CA LEU A 2 -26.65 -10.02 42.18
C LEU A 2 -27.69 -11.12 42.41
N ASP A 3 -28.18 -11.74 41.35
CA ASP A 3 -29.07 -12.88 41.46
C ASP A 3 -28.25 -14.15 41.74
N THR A 4 -28.58 -14.82 42.83
CA THR A 4 -27.90 -16.07 43.24
C THR A 4 -28.88 -17.22 43.28
N ARG A 5 -28.48 -18.38 42.76
CA ARG A 5 -29.21 -19.64 42.93
C ARG A 5 -28.41 -20.59 43.83
N PRO A 6 -29.07 -21.42 44.65
CA PRO A 6 -28.37 -22.45 45.41
C PRO A 6 -27.80 -23.51 44.44
N GLY A 7 -26.51 -23.80 44.59
CA GLY A 7 -25.78 -24.89 43.96
C GLY A 7 -25.57 -26.06 44.92
N GLU A 8 -24.92 -27.11 44.43
CA GLU A 8 -24.65 -28.31 45.21
C GLU A 8 -23.69 -28.00 46.38
N ASN A 9 -23.87 -28.68 47.52
CA ASN A 9 -23.12 -28.48 48.76
C ASN A 9 -23.15 -27.06 49.34
N GLY A 10 -24.29 -26.36 49.25
CA GLY A 10 -24.47 -25.04 49.88
C GLY A 10 -23.72 -23.90 49.19
N THR A 11 -23.14 -24.16 48.01
CA THR A 11 -22.54 -23.13 47.17
C THR A 11 -23.62 -22.25 46.56
N LYS A 12 -23.32 -20.96 46.30
CA LYS A 12 -24.23 -20.06 45.59
C LYS A 12 -23.70 -19.84 44.17
N LEU A 13 -24.48 -20.23 43.18
CA LEU A 13 -24.19 -19.99 41.78
C LEU A 13 -24.64 -18.58 41.44
N VAL A 14 -23.69 -17.76 40.99
CA VAL A 14 -23.92 -16.37 40.57
C VAL A 14 -23.90 -16.34 39.05
N ASN A 15 -24.74 -15.49 38.46
CA ASN A 15 -24.68 -15.23 37.03
C ASN A 15 -23.35 -14.55 36.68
N LEU A 16 -22.51 -15.24 35.89
CA LEU A 16 -21.16 -14.79 35.52
C LEU A 16 -21.17 -13.40 34.87
N ALA A 17 -22.15 -13.11 34.00
CA ALA A 17 -22.24 -11.80 33.35
C ALA A 17 -22.61 -10.66 34.32
N GLN A 18 -23.35 -10.95 35.39
CA GLN A 18 -23.63 -9.97 36.44
C GLN A 18 -22.44 -9.80 37.38
N PHE A 19 -21.68 -10.86 37.63
CA PHE A 19 -20.44 -10.81 38.40
C PHE A 19 -19.36 -9.99 37.68
N ASP A 20 -19.13 -10.25 36.39
CA ASP A 20 -18.15 -9.51 35.58
C ASP A 20 -18.49 -8.02 35.49
N ARG A 21 -19.77 -7.67 35.35
CA ARG A 21 -20.21 -6.26 35.37
C ARG A 21 -19.98 -5.62 36.75
N ALA A 22 -20.34 -6.29 37.84
CA ALA A 22 -20.15 -5.74 39.19
C ALA A 22 -18.66 -5.60 39.56
N VAL A 23 -17.81 -6.52 39.11
CA VAL A 23 -16.35 -6.43 39.29
C VAL A 23 -15.75 -5.34 38.40
N GLY A 24 -16.27 -5.14 37.18
CA GLY A 24 -15.92 -4.01 36.32
C GLY A 24 -16.24 -2.66 36.95
N ASP A 25 -17.46 -2.49 37.47
CA ASP A 25 -17.92 -1.23 38.09
C ASP A 25 -17.16 -0.90 39.39
N VAL A 26 -16.85 -1.90 40.22
CA VAL A 26 -16.07 -1.70 41.47
C VAL A 26 -14.57 -1.55 41.17
N GLY A 27 -14.08 -2.25 40.14
CA GLY A 27 -12.72 -2.14 39.65
C GLY A 27 -12.41 -0.76 39.08
N ASP A 28 -13.38 -0.15 38.38
CA ASP A 28 -13.24 1.22 37.87
C ASP A 28 -13.18 2.25 38.98
N ALA A 29 -13.99 2.14 40.04
CA ALA A 29 -13.93 3.08 41.18
C ALA A 29 -12.59 3.02 41.95
N ILE A 30 -12.01 1.82 42.12
CA ILE A 30 -10.68 1.65 42.73
C ILE A 30 -9.58 2.15 41.80
N LYS A 31 -9.73 1.96 40.48
CA LYS A 31 -8.78 2.41 39.47
C LYS A 31 -8.83 3.94 39.28
N GLU A 32 -10.00 4.54 39.42
CA GLU A 32 -10.23 5.99 39.41
C GLU A 32 -9.67 6.63 40.68
N GLY A 33 -9.94 6.06 41.87
CA GLY A 33 -9.33 6.51 43.12
C GLY A 33 -7.81 6.32 43.18
N ALA A 34 -7.28 5.26 42.56
CA ALA A 34 -5.84 5.07 42.39
C ALA A 34 -5.23 6.03 41.35
N ALA A 35 -6.00 6.46 40.35
CA ALA A 35 -5.57 7.46 39.39
C ALA A 35 -5.56 8.87 40.00
N GLU A 36 -6.57 9.24 40.79
CA GLU A 36 -6.60 10.49 41.56
C GLU A 36 -5.47 10.53 42.61
N ALA A 37 -5.26 9.43 43.35
CA ALA A 37 -4.17 9.35 44.34
C ALA A 37 -2.78 9.39 43.70
N ARG A 38 -2.60 8.85 42.48
CA ARG A 38 -1.35 9.01 41.72
C ARG A 38 -1.15 10.46 41.26
N ALA A 39 -2.22 11.12 40.79
CA ALA A 39 -2.17 12.51 40.38
C ALA A 39 -1.87 13.49 41.54
N GLU A 40 -2.26 13.17 42.77
CA GLU A 40 -1.92 13.97 43.96
C GLU A 40 -0.51 13.68 44.50
N ILE A 41 -0.01 12.45 44.40
CA ILE A 41 1.32 12.07 44.90
C ILE A 41 2.44 12.47 43.92
N GLU A 42 2.17 12.44 42.61
CA GLU A 42 3.05 13.03 41.59
C GLU A 42 2.87 14.55 41.54
N GLY A 43 3.28 15.22 42.62
CA GLY A 43 3.38 16.66 42.66
C GLY A 43 4.16 17.19 41.46
N ALA A 44 3.44 17.84 40.55
CA ALA A 44 3.95 18.70 39.49
C ALA A 44 5.19 18.16 38.77
N GLU A 45 5.01 17.15 37.91
CA GLU A 45 5.83 17.12 36.71
C GLU A 45 5.51 18.42 35.97
N ALA A 46 6.46 19.37 35.99
CA ALA A 46 6.29 20.68 35.38
C ALA A 46 5.67 20.50 34.01
N PRO A 47 4.56 21.19 33.67
CA PRO A 47 3.84 20.92 32.44
C PRO A 47 4.86 21.02 31.32
N ALA A 48 5.16 19.88 30.67
CA ALA A 48 6.13 19.82 29.57
C ALA A 48 5.88 21.08 28.73
N SER A 49 6.89 21.92 28.59
CA SER A 49 6.69 23.28 28.06
C SER A 49 5.85 23.16 26.78
N PRO A 50 4.88 24.06 26.51
CA PRO A 50 4.02 23.92 25.33
C PRO A 50 4.81 23.60 24.04
N ALA A 51 6.01 24.18 23.93
CA ALA A 51 6.99 23.84 22.89
C ALA A 51 7.40 22.35 22.86
N LEU A 52 7.78 21.73 23.99
CA LEU A 52 8.11 20.30 24.05
C LEU A 52 6.93 19.40 23.66
N ARG A 53 5.71 19.74 24.09
CA ARG A 53 4.48 19.04 23.69
C ARG A 53 4.23 19.17 22.18
N ASP A 54 4.38 20.37 21.62
CA ASP A 54 4.24 20.61 20.18
C ASP A 54 5.31 19.89 19.35
N HIS A 55 6.53 19.76 19.87
CA HIS A 55 7.59 18.99 19.23
C HIS A 55 7.31 17.48 19.27
N GLN A 56 6.84 16.96 20.41
CA GLN A 56 6.45 15.55 20.55
C GLN A 56 5.24 15.20 19.67
N ALA A 57 4.23 16.07 19.63
CA ALA A 57 3.06 15.91 18.77
C ALA A 57 3.46 15.88 17.28
N ARG A 58 4.34 16.79 16.84
CA ARG A 58 4.87 16.79 15.46
C ARG A 58 5.67 15.54 15.13
N ALA A 59 6.50 15.06 16.05
CA ALA A 59 7.27 13.83 15.86
C ALA A 59 6.35 12.59 15.78
N ALA A 60 5.33 12.53 16.63
CA ALA A 60 4.32 11.48 16.61
C ALA A 60 3.51 11.51 15.30
N GLN A 61 3.11 12.69 14.84
CA GLN A 61 2.41 12.87 13.56
C GLN A 61 3.27 12.42 12.38
N TYR A 62 4.53 12.88 12.31
CA TYR A 62 5.46 12.46 11.27
C TYR A 62 5.66 10.93 11.25
N THR A 63 5.79 10.32 12.42
CA THR A 63 5.91 8.86 12.55
C THR A 63 4.64 8.14 12.09
N ALA A 64 3.46 8.70 12.38
CA ALA A 64 2.19 8.18 11.90
C ALA A 64 2.07 8.29 10.38
N ASP A 65 2.48 9.42 9.81
CA ASP A 65 2.47 9.66 8.36
C ASP A 65 3.40 8.67 7.63
N LEU A 66 4.60 8.42 8.16
CA LEU A 66 5.51 7.43 7.59
C LEU A 66 4.94 6.01 7.63
N LYS A 67 4.33 5.62 8.75
CA LYS A 67 3.67 4.31 8.88
C LYS A 67 2.47 4.18 7.95
N PHE A 68 1.75 5.27 7.73
CA PHE A 68 0.65 5.30 6.76
C PHE A 68 1.17 5.10 5.33
N LEU A 69 2.25 5.79 4.93
CA LEU A 69 2.86 5.61 3.61
C LEU A 69 3.37 4.18 3.39
N ASP A 70 4.06 3.59 4.37
CA ASP A 70 4.53 2.19 4.30
C ASP A 70 3.36 1.20 4.20
N LEU A 71 2.26 1.44 4.95
CA LEU A 71 1.06 0.62 4.85
C LEU A 71 0.40 0.73 3.48
N GLU A 72 0.26 1.94 2.94
CA GLU A 72 -0.36 2.16 1.63
C GLU A 72 0.49 1.62 0.47
N GLU A 73 1.82 1.66 0.59
CA GLU A 73 2.75 1.03 -0.35
C GLU A 73 2.63 -0.50 -0.31
N ARG A 74 2.59 -1.11 0.88
CA ARG A 74 2.37 -2.57 1.03
C ARG A 74 0.99 -3.02 0.54
N LEU A 75 -0.02 -2.18 0.67
CA LEU A 75 -1.35 -2.41 0.09
C LEU A 75 -1.39 -2.19 -1.43
N GLY A 76 -0.28 -1.76 -2.05
CA GLY A 76 -0.15 -1.53 -3.49
C GLY A 76 -0.89 -0.29 -3.98
N ARG A 77 -1.27 0.61 -3.08
CA ARG A 77 -1.98 1.86 -3.41
C ARG A 77 -1.02 2.98 -3.79
N LEU A 78 0.23 2.90 -3.33
CA LEU A 78 1.33 3.80 -3.67
C LEU A 78 2.48 3.00 -4.26
N VAL A 79 3.20 3.62 -5.20
CA VAL A 79 4.41 3.07 -5.83
C VAL A 79 5.48 4.16 -5.85
N PRO A 80 6.75 3.85 -5.59
CA PRO A 80 7.82 4.82 -5.68
C PRO A 80 7.92 5.46 -7.07
N VAL A 81 8.04 6.79 -7.12
CA VAL A 81 8.18 7.53 -8.39
C VAL A 81 9.43 7.09 -9.19
N SER A 82 10.49 6.67 -8.50
CA SER A 82 11.71 6.12 -9.11
C SER A 82 11.45 4.85 -9.91
N GLU A 83 10.59 3.97 -9.41
CA GLU A 83 10.21 2.74 -10.11
C GLU A 83 9.38 3.05 -11.35
N VAL A 84 8.40 3.95 -11.24
CA VAL A 84 7.60 4.41 -12.38
C VAL A 84 8.47 5.03 -13.47
N LYS A 85 9.44 5.88 -13.09
CA LYS A 85 10.41 6.47 -14.03
C LYS A 85 11.25 5.41 -14.73
N SER A 86 11.74 4.43 -13.98
CA SER A 86 12.58 3.34 -14.51
C SER A 86 11.79 2.44 -15.46
N ALA A 87 10.56 2.08 -15.10
CA ALA A 87 9.65 1.34 -15.97
C ALA A 87 9.32 2.13 -17.24
N GLY A 88 9.04 3.43 -17.11
CA GLY A 88 8.82 4.33 -18.25
C GLY A 88 10.01 4.40 -19.21
N ALA A 89 11.24 4.45 -18.69
CA ALA A 89 12.46 4.45 -19.50
C ALA A 89 12.62 3.12 -20.28
N LYS A 90 12.40 1.98 -19.62
CA LYS A 90 12.44 0.65 -20.26
C LYS A 90 11.38 0.52 -21.36
N LEU A 91 10.16 0.99 -21.12
CA LEU A 91 9.09 1.02 -22.12
C LEU A 91 9.49 1.88 -23.33
N GLY A 92 10.07 3.05 -23.08
CA GLY A 92 10.58 3.94 -24.13
C GLY A 92 11.65 3.27 -25.00
N GLU A 93 12.62 2.58 -24.38
CA GLU A 93 13.68 1.87 -25.10
C GLU A 93 13.12 0.81 -26.06
N ILE A 94 12.13 0.04 -25.61
CA ILE A 94 11.48 -0.98 -26.44
C ILE A 94 10.80 -0.34 -27.66
N VAL A 95 10.05 0.75 -27.46
CA VAL A 95 9.38 1.45 -28.56
C VAL A 95 10.39 1.98 -29.58
N VAL A 96 11.51 2.55 -29.12
CA VAL A 96 12.60 3.01 -29.99
C VAL A 96 13.16 1.83 -30.80
N ARG A 97 13.44 0.70 -30.15
CA ARG A 97 13.98 -0.49 -30.81
C ARG A 97 13.03 -1.07 -31.87
N VAL A 98 11.71 -0.99 -31.65
CA VAL A 98 10.71 -1.38 -32.65
C VAL A 98 10.71 -0.42 -33.85
N ILE A 99 10.84 0.89 -33.62
CA ILE A 99 10.91 1.90 -34.69
C ILE A 99 12.20 1.75 -35.50
N GLU A 100 13.34 1.49 -34.87
CA GLU A 100 14.62 1.28 -35.54
C GLU A 100 14.61 0.08 -36.50
N ARG A 101 13.69 -0.87 -36.33
CA ARG A 101 13.48 -2.01 -37.23
C ARG A 101 12.69 -1.67 -38.50
N LEU A 102 12.10 -0.47 -38.62
CA LEU A 102 11.32 -0.08 -39.80
C LEU A 102 12.03 -0.31 -41.16
N PRO A 103 13.35 -0.06 -41.32
CA PRO A 103 14.04 -0.31 -42.57
C PRO A 103 14.00 -1.78 -43.03
N THR A 104 13.82 -2.73 -42.10
CA THR A 104 13.73 -4.16 -42.44
C THR A 104 12.51 -4.51 -43.31
N PHE A 105 11.49 -3.65 -43.33
CA PHE A 105 10.31 -3.83 -44.15
C PHE A 105 10.41 -3.18 -45.55
N ALA A 106 11.53 -2.52 -45.87
CA ALA A 106 11.70 -1.76 -47.11
C ALA A 106 11.47 -2.63 -48.36
N GLU A 107 11.99 -3.87 -48.36
CA GLU A 107 11.82 -4.80 -49.49
C GLU A 107 10.36 -5.23 -49.67
N ALA A 108 9.65 -5.51 -48.57
CA ALA A 108 8.24 -5.89 -48.61
C ALA A 108 7.37 -4.75 -49.16
N VAL A 109 7.62 -3.51 -48.71
CA VAL A 109 6.90 -2.33 -49.21
C VAL A 109 7.22 -2.07 -50.69
N SER A 110 8.48 -2.18 -51.09
CA SER A 110 8.90 -2.06 -52.49
C SER A 110 8.25 -3.11 -53.39
N ALA A 111 8.24 -4.37 -52.97
CA ALA A 111 7.62 -5.46 -53.72
C ALA A 111 6.11 -5.25 -53.91
N ALA A 112 5.41 -4.82 -52.86
CA ALA A 112 3.98 -4.50 -52.94
C ALA A 112 3.71 -3.27 -53.83
N ALA A 113 4.60 -2.28 -53.79
CA ALA A 113 4.51 -1.10 -54.64
C ALA A 113 4.71 -1.45 -56.14
N ILE A 114 5.63 -2.36 -56.45
CA ILE A 114 5.87 -2.84 -57.82
C ILE A 114 4.65 -3.60 -58.34
N LYS A 115 4.02 -4.43 -57.50
CA LYS A 115 2.92 -5.30 -57.89
C LYS A 115 1.60 -4.55 -58.07
N ASP A 116 1.17 -3.80 -57.06
CA ASP A 116 -0.18 -3.22 -56.98
C ASP A 116 -0.15 -1.68 -56.84
N GLY A 117 1.00 -1.06 -57.12
CA GLY A 117 1.20 0.38 -57.04
C GLY A 117 1.03 0.94 -55.62
N ALA A 118 0.56 2.19 -55.54
CA ALA A 118 0.36 2.86 -54.26
C ALA A 118 -0.65 2.15 -53.32
N GLN A 119 -1.58 1.38 -53.87
CA GLN A 119 -2.55 0.62 -53.07
C GLN A 119 -1.88 -0.57 -52.37
N GLY A 120 -1.03 -1.32 -53.07
CA GLY A 120 -0.24 -2.42 -52.47
C GLY A 120 0.68 -1.94 -51.36
N ALA A 121 1.39 -0.83 -51.60
CA ALA A 121 2.25 -0.21 -50.59
C ALA A 121 1.45 0.19 -49.33
N ARG A 122 0.28 0.83 -49.49
CA ARG A 122 -0.59 1.22 -48.37
C ARG A 122 -1.13 0.02 -47.60
N GLY A 123 -1.51 -1.05 -48.30
CA GLY A 123 -1.94 -2.30 -47.67
C GLY A 123 -0.83 -2.88 -46.79
N THR A 124 0.36 -3.00 -47.36
CA THR A 124 1.54 -3.53 -46.66
C THR A 124 1.93 -2.67 -45.45
N LEU A 125 1.93 -1.34 -45.58
CA LEU A 125 2.19 -0.44 -44.46
C LEU A 125 1.16 -0.57 -43.33
N LYS A 126 -0.12 -0.84 -43.65
CA LYS A 126 -1.15 -1.08 -42.62
C LYS A 126 -0.89 -2.39 -41.87
N GLU A 127 -0.51 -3.45 -42.56
CA GLU A 127 -0.17 -4.73 -41.92
C GLU A 127 1.08 -4.59 -41.05
N ILE A 128 2.13 -3.91 -41.53
CA ILE A 128 3.32 -3.60 -40.72
C ILE A 128 2.92 -2.78 -39.49
N ALA A 129 2.11 -1.73 -39.64
CA ALA A 129 1.65 -0.93 -38.51
C ALA A 129 0.86 -1.75 -37.48
N ARG A 130 0.07 -2.74 -37.93
CA ARG A 130 -0.64 -3.68 -37.05
C ARG A 130 0.35 -4.58 -36.32
N GLN A 131 1.31 -5.16 -37.04
CA GLN A 131 2.36 -5.99 -36.46
C GLN A 131 3.15 -5.23 -35.39
N LEU A 132 3.64 -4.02 -35.68
CA LEU A 132 4.41 -3.23 -34.72
C LEU A 132 3.59 -2.86 -33.47
N ARG A 133 2.29 -2.59 -33.62
CA ARG A 133 1.40 -2.36 -32.46
C ARG A 133 1.27 -3.61 -31.59
N THR A 134 1.15 -4.78 -32.20
CA THR A 134 1.10 -6.05 -31.47
C THR A 134 2.43 -6.31 -30.75
N GLU A 135 3.56 -6.16 -31.43
CA GLU A 135 4.89 -6.33 -30.81
C GLU A 135 5.11 -5.38 -29.62
N ILE A 136 4.71 -4.11 -29.76
CA ILE A 136 4.77 -3.13 -28.66
C ILE A 136 3.87 -3.58 -27.51
N ALA A 137 2.62 -3.97 -27.78
CA ALA A 137 1.68 -4.38 -26.74
C ALA A 137 2.15 -5.63 -25.99
N GLU A 138 2.71 -6.61 -26.69
CA GLU A 138 3.29 -7.82 -26.09
C GLU A 138 4.49 -7.48 -25.21
N ALA A 139 5.41 -6.65 -25.70
CA ALA A 139 6.58 -6.23 -24.94
C ALA A 139 6.21 -5.39 -23.71
N MET A 140 5.18 -4.54 -23.81
CA MET A 140 4.59 -3.85 -22.65
C MET A 140 3.99 -4.84 -21.65
N GLY A 141 3.30 -5.87 -22.11
CA GLY A 141 2.74 -6.93 -21.27
C GLY A 141 3.80 -7.67 -20.46
N VAL A 142 4.98 -7.95 -21.05
CA VAL A 142 6.12 -8.55 -20.35
C VAL A 142 6.63 -7.65 -19.22
N ILE A 143 6.80 -6.35 -19.47
CA ILE A 143 7.23 -5.39 -18.44
C ILE A 143 6.23 -5.33 -17.28
N VAL A 144 4.92 -5.35 -17.58
CA VAL A 144 3.88 -5.36 -16.55
C VAL A 144 3.92 -6.65 -15.72
N ALA A 145 4.20 -7.79 -16.34
CA ALA A 145 4.36 -9.07 -15.64
C ALA A 145 5.62 -9.12 -14.77
N GLU A 146 6.72 -8.48 -15.20
CA GLU A 146 7.95 -8.36 -14.41
C GLU A 146 7.86 -7.33 -13.28
N ALA A 147 6.86 -6.44 -13.32
CA ALA A 147 6.65 -5.39 -12.33
C ALA A 147 5.92 -5.86 -11.06
N GLU A 148 5.99 -7.15 -10.72
CA GLU A 148 5.53 -7.61 -9.40
C GLU A 148 6.23 -6.79 -8.30
N PRO A 149 5.48 -6.30 -7.29
CA PRO A 149 5.97 -5.31 -6.36
C PRO A 149 7.22 -5.84 -5.66
N SER A 150 8.29 -5.04 -5.69
CA SER A 150 9.49 -5.35 -4.92
C SER A 150 9.06 -5.37 -3.45
N SER A 151 8.99 -6.57 -2.87
CA SER A 151 8.77 -6.71 -1.43
C SER A 151 9.99 -6.11 -0.75
N ILE A 152 9.87 -4.86 -0.29
CA ILE A 152 10.89 -4.20 0.51
C ILE A 152 11.11 -5.09 1.74
N GLU A 153 12.24 -5.79 1.78
CA GLU A 153 12.63 -6.53 2.97
C GLU A 153 12.76 -5.53 4.12
N PRO A 154 12.05 -5.75 5.25
CA PRO A 154 12.12 -4.84 6.37
C PRO A 154 13.56 -4.78 6.85
N ASN A 155 14.17 -3.60 6.75
CA ASN A 155 15.53 -3.31 7.19
C ASN A 155 15.69 -3.82 8.64
N ARG A 156 16.45 -4.90 8.81
CA ARG A 156 16.84 -5.43 10.11
C ARG A 156 18.12 -4.72 10.49
N ASP A 157 18.02 -3.71 11.35
CA ASP A 157 19.07 -3.28 12.28
C ASP A 157 18.43 -2.45 13.42
#